data_AF-A0A059LHQ3-F1
#
_entry.id   AF-A0A059LHQ3-F1
#
_cell.length_a   1.000
_cell.length_b   1.000
_cell.length_c   1.000
_cell.angle_alpha   90.00
_cell.angle_beta   90.00
_cell.angle_gamma   90.00
#
_symmetry.space_group_name_H-M   'P 1'
#
loop_
_entity.id
_entity.type
_entity.pdbx_description
1 polymer ?
#
loop_
_entity_poly.entity_id
_entity_poly.type
_entity_poly.pdbx_seq_one_letter_code
_entity_poly.pdbx_strand_id
1 'polypeptide(L)'
;MLAASRAGASATSPPEGLGRYWYATEQTESRPLPHYVRFSKDGTEARRDDSSCRGPLKESVLDMNALVEVLGADISLRDLKLSSCGRRAACILEQVGQRSQVYLLWLPAPRLQPLTRPELRRVRALEGAVALDWLGDARQGLCATLADASGRAAGVALCDPDATEAVLTRICQEPDPAVFVHAARSRDGSALVVSRLGKASSEVWIGGTDEIARQAKLRIPNLESSVGEQLRACGFSVLVPWQRGCETYADVAQPWAYALSNWERAGEGMCVYRTSMEALASGRPPQPTLVYRPPEEESLEDIVVTRHGIVLCGRRRAVTPMLCVVKENERDGESPTSTTTWVKQDVPLPPWALHASLGVNADFESSLVRVKLSSPAELEQAWDWDVELE
;
A
#
# COMPACT_ATOMS: atom_id res chain seq x y z
N MET A 1 -0.02 -9.80 8.60
CA MET A 1 1.02 -10.83 8.48
C MET A 1 1.18 -11.47 9.86
N LEU A 2 0.84 -12.75 10.01
CA LEU A 2 0.63 -13.42 11.29
C LEU A 2 1.96 -13.87 11.92
N ALA A 3 2.22 -13.41 13.14
CA ALA A 3 3.16 -14.06 14.03
C ALA A 3 2.65 -15.47 14.30
N ALA A 4 3.51 -16.48 14.13
CA ALA A 4 3.26 -17.81 14.68
C ALA A 4 3.33 -17.70 16.21
N SER A 5 2.23 -17.25 16.81
CA SER A 5 1.95 -17.39 18.24
C SER A 5 2.11 -18.86 18.60
N ARG A 6 2.87 -19.14 19.68
CA ARG A 6 2.88 -20.48 20.29
C ARG A 6 1.43 -20.95 20.42
N ALA A 7 1.15 -22.15 19.90
CA ALA A 7 -0.17 -22.77 19.98
C ALA A 7 -0.67 -22.69 21.44
N GLY A 8 -1.74 -21.91 21.67
CA GLY A 8 -2.39 -21.73 22.98
C GLY A 8 -2.52 -20.30 23.52
N ALA A 9 -2.04 -19.26 22.83
CA ALA A 9 -2.22 -17.87 23.30
C ALA A 9 -3.11 -17.05 22.37
N SER A 10 -4.15 -16.42 22.94
CA SER A 10 -4.87 -15.31 22.31
C SER A 10 -3.85 -14.29 21.80
N ALA A 11 -3.86 -14.01 20.50
CA ALA A 11 -2.92 -13.13 19.85
C ALA A 11 -3.66 -11.94 19.25
N THR A 12 -3.20 -10.73 19.57
CA THR A 12 -3.66 -9.48 18.95
C THR A 12 -2.46 -8.82 18.30
N SER A 13 -2.57 -8.47 17.02
CA SER A 13 -1.53 -7.71 16.35
C SER A 13 -1.43 -6.30 16.96
N PRO A 14 -0.25 -5.67 16.94
CA PRO A 14 -0.12 -4.25 17.23
C PRO A 14 -1.12 -3.44 16.35
N PRO A 15 -1.84 -2.47 16.92
CA PRO A 15 -2.80 -1.68 16.17
C PRO A 15 -2.09 -0.80 15.13
N GLU A 16 -2.72 -0.60 13.98
CA GLU A 16 -2.21 0.22 12.86
C GLU A 16 -3.18 1.35 12.56
N GLY A 17 -2.66 2.56 12.38
CA GLY A 17 -3.47 3.73 12.07
C GLY A 17 -3.90 3.73 10.61
N LEU A 18 -5.14 4.15 10.34
CA LEU A 18 -5.54 4.60 9.01
C LEU A 18 -6.75 5.54 9.12
N GLY A 19 -6.54 6.80 8.73
CA GLY A 19 -7.55 7.85 8.89
C GLY A 19 -7.96 7.99 10.35
N ARG A 20 -9.26 7.87 10.64
CA ARG A 20 -9.84 8.06 11.98
C ARG A 20 -9.84 6.81 12.87
N TYR A 21 -9.26 5.71 12.42
CA TYR A 21 -9.35 4.43 13.13
C TYR A 21 -7.97 3.81 13.36
N TRP A 22 -7.88 3.05 14.46
CA TRP A 22 -6.88 2.02 14.69
C TRP A 22 -7.44 0.67 14.23
N TYR A 23 -6.63 -0.14 13.55
CA TYR A 23 -7.00 -1.47 13.06
C TYR A 23 -6.11 -2.54 13.67
N ALA A 24 -6.68 -3.68 14.06
CA ALA A 24 -5.92 -4.81 14.58
C ALA A 24 -6.51 -6.12 14.06
N THR A 25 -5.69 -7.17 14.13
CA THR A 25 -6.13 -8.55 13.89
C THR A 25 -6.07 -9.31 15.20
N GLU A 26 -7.13 -10.05 15.49
CA GLU A 26 -7.22 -10.88 16.69
C GLU A 26 -7.43 -12.34 16.32
N GLN A 27 -6.93 -13.23 17.16
CA GLN A 27 -7.13 -14.65 17.05
C GLN A 27 -7.16 -15.24 18.46
N THR A 28 -8.19 -16.03 18.76
CA THR A 28 -8.37 -16.67 20.08
C THR A 28 -8.54 -18.18 19.91
N GLU A 29 -8.44 -18.95 20.99
CA GLU A 29 -8.68 -20.41 20.91
C GLU A 29 -10.10 -20.73 20.43
N SER A 30 -11.09 -19.93 20.82
CA SER A 30 -12.48 -20.07 20.39
C SER A 30 -12.76 -19.52 18.99
N ARG A 31 -11.82 -18.75 18.42
CA ARG A 31 -11.89 -18.14 17.09
C ARG A 31 -10.55 -18.36 16.38
N PRO A 32 -10.33 -19.57 15.86
CA PRO A 32 -9.04 -19.97 15.33
C PRO A 32 -8.68 -19.26 14.03
N LEU A 33 -9.63 -18.60 13.35
CA LEU A 33 -9.34 -17.78 12.17
C LEU A 33 -9.27 -16.29 12.53
N PRO A 34 -8.50 -15.48 11.76
CA PRO A 34 -8.35 -14.05 12.01
C PRO A 34 -9.67 -13.28 12.09
N HIS A 35 -9.78 -12.44 13.12
CA HIS A 35 -10.84 -11.46 13.31
C HIS A 35 -10.27 -10.05 13.16
N TYR A 36 -10.63 -9.36 12.08
CA TYR A 36 -10.18 -8.00 11.80
C TYR A 36 -11.11 -7.02 12.48
N VAL A 37 -10.54 -6.14 13.30
CA VAL A 37 -11.27 -5.21 14.15
C VAL A 37 -10.72 -3.80 14.02
N ARG A 38 -11.51 -2.83 14.42
CA ARG A 38 -11.10 -1.42 14.47
C ARG A 38 -11.65 -0.69 15.69
N PHE A 39 -11.05 0.44 16.00
CA PHE A 39 -11.39 1.31 17.12
C PHE A 39 -11.25 2.77 16.68
N SER A 40 -12.12 3.67 17.15
CA SER A 40 -11.98 5.11 16.88
C SER A 40 -10.73 5.67 17.55
N LYS A 41 -9.94 6.48 16.84
CA LYS A 41 -8.78 7.20 17.40
C LYS A 41 -9.21 8.27 18.41
N ASP A 42 -10.35 8.91 18.17
CA ASP A 42 -10.87 10.00 19.00
C ASP A 42 -11.52 9.50 20.30
N GLY A 43 -11.48 8.19 20.57
CA GLY A 43 -12.06 7.59 21.77
C GLY A 43 -13.57 7.75 21.88
N THR A 44 -14.27 8.09 20.79
CA THR A 44 -15.72 8.36 20.81
C THR A 44 -16.47 7.10 21.22
N GLU A 45 -16.85 7.03 22.50
CA GLU A 45 -17.70 6.00 23.07
C GLU A 45 -19.11 6.16 22.48
N ALA A 46 -19.63 5.13 21.78
CA ALA A 46 -21.07 5.06 21.63
C ALA A 46 -21.65 4.82 23.03
N ARG A 47 -22.46 5.76 23.54
CA ARG A 47 -23.21 5.64 24.79
C ARG A 47 -23.79 4.22 24.91
N ARG A 48 -23.24 3.41 25.81
CA ARG A 48 -23.89 2.21 26.33
C ARG A 48 -24.41 2.54 27.73
N ASP A 49 -25.68 2.27 27.95
CA ASP A 49 -26.38 2.38 29.24
C ASP A 49 -25.90 1.35 30.28
N ASP A 50 -24.71 0.77 30.14
CA ASP A 50 -24.23 -0.26 31.06
C ASP A 50 -22.77 -0.03 31.44
N SER A 51 -22.56 0.10 32.75
CA SER A 51 -21.52 0.92 33.37
C SER A 51 -20.19 0.21 33.67
N SER A 52 -19.90 -0.93 33.05
CA SER A 52 -18.79 -1.80 33.48
C SER A 52 -17.64 -2.00 32.49
N CYS A 53 -17.65 -1.38 31.30
CA CYS A 53 -16.54 -1.47 30.35
C CYS A 53 -16.29 -0.11 29.67
N ARG A 54 -15.44 0.72 30.25
CA ARG A 54 -14.92 1.95 29.61
C ARG A 54 -13.72 1.58 28.75
N GLY A 55 -13.94 1.49 27.44
CA GLY A 55 -12.91 1.29 26.43
C GLY A 55 -13.45 1.75 25.07
N PRO A 56 -12.58 2.14 24.12
CA PRO A 56 -13.01 2.58 22.80
C PRO A 56 -13.88 1.49 22.15
N LEU A 57 -14.98 1.90 21.50
CA LEU A 57 -15.90 0.97 20.87
C LEU A 57 -15.15 0.14 19.81
N LYS A 58 -15.02 -1.15 20.09
CA LYS A 58 -14.45 -2.12 19.17
C LYS A 58 -15.48 -2.54 18.13
N GLU A 59 -15.16 -2.35 16.87
CA GLU A 59 -16.01 -2.72 15.75
C GLU A 59 -15.36 -3.84 14.93
N SER A 60 -16.16 -4.80 14.49
CA SER A 60 -15.69 -5.84 13.57
C SER A 60 -15.64 -5.28 12.14
N VAL A 61 -14.53 -5.50 11.47
CA VAL A 61 -14.35 -5.22 10.03
C VAL A 61 -14.63 -6.47 9.21
N LEU A 62 -14.02 -7.60 9.59
CA LEU A 62 -14.14 -8.88 8.90
C LEU A 62 -13.89 -10.03 9.88
N ASP A 63 -14.81 -10.98 9.98
CA ASP A 63 -14.63 -12.19 10.80
C ASP A 63 -14.52 -13.42 9.90
N MET A 64 -13.31 -13.99 9.79
CA MET A 64 -13.08 -15.16 8.93
C MET A 64 -13.81 -16.41 9.43
N ASN A 65 -14.08 -16.52 10.73
CA ASN A 65 -14.84 -17.65 11.28
C ASN A 65 -16.29 -17.58 10.79
N ALA A 66 -16.90 -16.40 10.85
CA ALA A 66 -18.25 -16.19 10.33
C ALA A 66 -18.32 -16.35 8.80
N LEU A 67 -17.28 -15.95 8.06
CA LEU A 67 -17.25 -16.15 6.62
C LEU A 67 -17.19 -17.62 6.23
N VAL A 68 -16.43 -18.45 6.96
CA VAL A 68 -16.35 -19.89 6.72
C VAL A 68 -17.72 -20.55 6.88
N GLU A 69 -18.52 -20.12 7.85
CA GLU A 69 -19.89 -20.64 8.04
C GLU A 69 -20.81 -20.32 6.84
N VAL A 70 -20.57 -19.20 6.15
CA VAL A 70 -21.41 -18.72 5.05
C VAL A 70 -20.93 -19.19 3.67
N LEU A 71 -19.62 -19.23 3.45
CA LEU A 71 -18.99 -19.49 2.15
C LEU A 71 -18.32 -20.87 2.07
N GLY A 72 -18.12 -21.55 3.20
CA GLY A 72 -17.48 -22.86 3.30
C GLY A 72 -16.07 -22.82 3.92
N ALA A 73 -15.57 -23.99 4.32
CA ALA A 73 -14.32 -24.14 5.07
C ALA A 73 -13.03 -23.90 4.27
N ASP A 74 -13.10 -23.91 2.93
CA ASP A 74 -11.91 -23.85 2.07
C ASP A 74 -11.57 -22.43 1.59
N ILE A 75 -11.95 -21.40 2.35
CA ILE A 75 -11.67 -20.01 2.02
C ILE A 75 -10.44 -19.49 2.77
N SER A 76 -9.66 -18.65 2.11
CA SER A 76 -8.58 -17.88 2.71
C SER A 76 -8.64 -16.42 2.28
N LEU A 77 -8.24 -15.52 3.18
CA LEU A 77 -8.14 -14.09 2.86
C LEU A 77 -6.75 -13.81 2.29
N ARG A 78 -6.70 -13.35 1.05
CA ARG A 78 -5.45 -12.94 0.39
C ARG A 78 -5.13 -11.47 0.63
N ASP A 79 -6.13 -10.61 0.50
CA ASP A 79 -5.95 -9.16 0.62
C ASP A 79 -7.20 -8.52 1.27
N LEU A 80 -6.99 -7.48 2.07
CA LEU A 80 -8.03 -6.68 2.70
C LEU A 80 -7.62 -5.21 2.63
N LYS A 81 -8.38 -4.43 1.85
CA LYS A 81 -8.10 -3.03 1.57
C LYS A 81 -9.18 -2.14 2.14
N LEU A 82 -8.74 -1.24 3.01
CA LEU A 82 -9.59 -0.31 3.74
C LEU A 82 -9.62 1.03 3.02
N SER A 83 -10.79 1.66 2.96
CA SER A 83 -10.86 3.04 2.48
C SER A 83 -10.29 4.01 3.51
N SER A 84 -9.70 5.12 3.04
CA SER A 84 -9.18 6.18 3.93
C SER A 84 -10.29 6.82 4.79
N CYS A 85 -11.52 6.87 4.30
CA CYS A 85 -12.67 7.35 5.08
C CYS A 85 -13.14 6.34 6.14
N GLY A 86 -12.62 5.11 6.15
CA GLY A 86 -13.03 4.04 7.07
C GLY A 86 -14.50 3.67 6.92
N ARG A 87 -15.10 3.82 5.74
CA ARG A 87 -16.51 3.43 5.51
C ARG A 87 -16.67 2.25 4.57
N ARG A 88 -15.58 1.83 3.92
CA ARG A 88 -15.59 0.74 2.94
C ARG A 88 -14.38 -0.15 3.16
N ALA A 89 -14.56 -1.43 2.91
CA ALA A 89 -13.48 -2.38 2.76
C ALA A 89 -13.73 -3.24 1.52
N ALA A 90 -12.65 -3.68 0.89
CA ALA A 90 -12.69 -4.65 -0.19
C ALA A 90 -11.74 -5.79 0.16
N CYS A 91 -12.12 -7.02 -0.13
CA CYS A 91 -11.24 -8.16 0.11
C CYS A 91 -11.19 -9.12 -1.07
N ILE A 92 -10.07 -9.82 -1.17
CA ILE A 92 -9.86 -10.95 -2.08
C ILE A 92 -9.91 -12.22 -1.24
N LEU A 93 -10.91 -13.07 -1.52
CA LEU A 93 -11.01 -14.41 -0.96
C LEU A 93 -10.58 -15.43 -2.00
N GLU A 94 -9.74 -16.38 -1.59
CA GLU A 94 -9.32 -17.50 -2.42
C GLU A 94 -9.95 -18.78 -1.91
N GLN A 95 -10.45 -19.58 -2.85
CA GLN A 95 -10.98 -20.90 -2.58
C GLN A 95 -10.24 -21.91 -3.44
N VAL A 96 -9.91 -23.07 -2.86
CA VAL A 96 -9.16 -24.12 -3.55
C VAL A 96 -9.83 -24.49 -4.87
N GLY A 97 -9.06 -24.45 -5.96
CA GLY A 97 -9.53 -24.78 -7.31
C GLY A 97 -10.42 -23.73 -7.98
N GLN A 98 -10.60 -22.56 -7.38
CA GLN A 98 -11.38 -21.45 -7.93
C GLN A 98 -10.49 -20.23 -8.18
N ARG A 99 -10.93 -19.35 -9.08
CA ARG A 99 -10.33 -18.01 -9.21
C ARG A 99 -10.64 -17.19 -7.96
N SER A 100 -9.71 -16.30 -7.60
CA SER A 100 -9.89 -15.38 -6.48
C SER A 100 -11.15 -14.53 -6.67
N GLN A 101 -11.93 -14.37 -5.61
CA GLN A 101 -13.22 -13.70 -5.61
C GLN A 101 -13.10 -12.38 -4.82
N VAL A 102 -13.68 -11.31 -5.37
CA VAL A 102 -13.66 -9.99 -4.75
C VAL A 102 -14.98 -9.68 -4.07
N TYR A 103 -14.92 -9.18 -2.84
CA TYR A 103 -16.07 -8.76 -2.05
C TYR A 103 -15.90 -7.33 -1.55
N LEU A 104 -17.01 -6.59 -1.51
CA LEU A 104 -17.11 -5.27 -0.89
C LEU A 104 -17.89 -5.35 0.42
N LEU A 105 -17.45 -4.55 1.39
CA LEU A 105 -18.07 -4.38 2.70
C LEU A 105 -18.29 -2.88 2.98
N TRP A 106 -19.44 -2.54 3.54
CA TRP A 106 -19.77 -1.18 4.01
C TRP A 106 -19.72 -1.12 5.54
N LEU A 107 -19.10 -0.07 6.08
CA LEU A 107 -18.78 0.08 7.50
C LEU A 107 -19.40 1.37 8.10
N PRO A 108 -19.86 1.37 9.37
CA PRO A 108 -19.93 0.22 10.27
C PRO A 108 -21.02 -0.77 9.82
N ALA A 109 -20.71 -2.07 9.85
CA ALA A 109 -21.73 -3.10 9.69
C ALA A 109 -22.69 -3.00 10.90
N PRO A 110 -24.00 -2.72 10.70
CA PRO A 110 -24.94 -2.55 11.81
C PRO A 110 -25.17 -3.88 12.55
N ARG A 111 -24.26 -4.21 13.47
CA ARG A 111 -24.18 -5.48 14.21
C ARG A 111 -24.04 -6.67 13.25
N LEU A 112 -22.94 -7.39 13.35
CA LEU A 112 -22.84 -8.75 12.78
C LEU A 112 -23.82 -9.69 13.51
N GLN A 113 -25.12 -9.51 13.28
CA GLN A 113 -26.04 -10.64 13.23
C GLN A 113 -25.53 -11.59 12.14
N PRO A 114 -25.78 -12.91 12.23
CA PRO A 114 -25.21 -13.88 11.30
C PRO A 114 -25.37 -13.35 9.88
N LEU A 115 -24.22 -13.13 9.21
CA LEU A 115 -24.07 -12.43 7.94
C LEU A 115 -25.16 -12.87 6.97
N THR A 116 -26.31 -12.20 7.01
CA THR A 116 -27.28 -12.34 5.94
C THR A 116 -26.61 -11.67 4.75
N ARG A 117 -26.69 -12.32 3.60
CA ARG A 117 -26.00 -11.94 2.36
C ARG A 117 -25.98 -10.43 1.96
N PRO A 118 -26.88 -9.51 2.38
CA PRO A 118 -26.81 -8.10 1.95
C PRO A 118 -25.54 -7.29 2.29
N GLU A 119 -24.73 -7.63 3.29
CA GLU A 119 -23.57 -6.79 3.68
C GLU A 119 -22.27 -7.09 2.91
N LEU A 120 -22.17 -8.28 2.32
CA LEU A 120 -21.04 -8.75 1.51
C LEU A 120 -21.43 -8.81 0.04
N ARG A 121 -21.00 -7.82 -0.73
CA ARG A 121 -21.31 -7.77 -2.16
C ARG A 121 -20.17 -8.36 -2.98
N ARG A 122 -20.40 -9.51 -3.61
CA ARG A 122 -19.44 -10.08 -4.58
C ARG A 122 -19.39 -9.24 -5.86
N VAL A 123 -18.18 -8.89 -6.31
CA VAL A 123 -17.93 -8.14 -7.54
C VAL A 123 -17.41 -9.09 -8.61
N ARG A 124 -18.32 -9.73 -9.36
CA ARG A 124 -17.95 -10.76 -10.35
C ARG A 124 -17.01 -10.25 -11.44
N ALA A 125 -17.13 -8.98 -11.80
CA ALA A 125 -16.27 -8.35 -12.81
C ALA A 125 -14.78 -8.32 -12.42
N LEU A 126 -14.46 -8.50 -11.14
CA LEU A 126 -13.10 -8.53 -10.61
C LEU A 126 -12.60 -9.95 -10.25
N GLU A 127 -13.27 -11.00 -10.71
CA GLU A 127 -12.78 -12.36 -10.49
C GLU A 127 -11.39 -12.58 -11.10
N GLY A 128 -10.48 -13.16 -10.32
CA GLY A 128 -9.06 -13.28 -10.68
C GLY A 128 -8.22 -12.05 -10.35
N ALA A 129 -8.75 -11.07 -9.63
CA ALA A 129 -7.93 -10.01 -9.04
C ALA A 129 -6.95 -10.57 -8.01
N VAL A 130 -5.73 -10.07 -8.02
CA VAL A 130 -4.62 -10.48 -7.15
C VAL A 130 -4.15 -9.40 -6.18
N ALA A 131 -4.55 -8.15 -6.43
CA ALA A 131 -4.40 -7.02 -5.52
C ALA A 131 -5.52 -6.00 -5.79
N LEU A 132 -5.90 -5.26 -4.76
CA LEU A 132 -6.91 -4.21 -4.83
C LEU A 132 -6.37 -2.90 -4.27
N ASP A 133 -6.89 -1.76 -4.72
CA ASP A 133 -6.70 -0.49 -4.05
C ASP A 133 -7.85 0.48 -4.34
N TRP A 134 -8.27 1.23 -3.33
CA TRP A 134 -9.31 2.25 -3.50
C TRP A 134 -8.76 3.46 -4.26
N LEU A 135 -9.59 4.16 -5.03
CA LEU A 135 -9.23 5.48 -5.57
C LEU A 135 -9.78 6.58 -4.67
N GLY A 136 -8.95 7.59 -4.39
CA GLY A 136 -9.30 8.74 -3.56
C GLY A 136 -9.87 8.33 -2.19
N ASP A 137 -11.04 8.87 -1.85
CA ASP A 137 -11.79 8.59 -0.62
C ASP A 137 -12.64 7.31 -0.67
N ALA A 138 -12.40 6.45 -1.66
CA ALA A 138 -13.16 5.25 -2.02
C ALA A 138 -14.54 5.48 -2.66
N ARG A 139 -14.90 6.72 -3.01
CA ARG A 139 -16.10 7.00 -3.84
C ARG A 139 -15.79 6.99 -5.34
N GLN A 140 -14.52 7.11 -5.70
CA GLN A 140 -14.12 7.34 -7.09
C GLN A 140 -13.99 6.05 -7.90
N GLY A 141 -13.65 4.94 -7.24
CA GLY A 141 -13.46 3.64 -7.88
C GLY A 141 -12.70 2.67 -7.00
N LEU A 142 -12.69 1.41 -7.44
CA LEU A 142 -11.78 0.38 -6.95
C LEU A 142 -10.85 -0.03 -8.10
N CYS A 143 -9.55 0.08 -7.88
CA CYS A 143 -8.51 -0.45 -8.75
C CYS A 143 -8.28 -1.92 -8.41
N ALA A 144 -8.09 -2.73 -9.45
CA ALA A 144 -7.66 -4.12 -9.32
C ALA A 144 -6.48 -4.40 -10.24
N THR A 145 -5.49 -5.09 -9.68
CA THR A 145 -4.50 -5.81 -10.48
C THR A 145 -5.08 -7.18 -10.81
N LEU A 146 -5.18 -7.52 -12.10
CA LEU A 146 -5.81 -8.74 -12.60
C LEU A 146 -4.76 -9.76 -13.03
N ALA A 147 -5.00 -11.03 -12.68
CA ALA A 147 -4.21 -12.13 -13.18
C ALA A 147 -4.66 -12.58 -14.59
N ASP A 148 -3.70 -13.03 -15.40
CA ASP A 148 -4.00 -13.80 -16.61
C ASP A 148 -4.33 -15.28 -16.28
N ALA A 149 -4.49 -16.11 -17.32
CA ALA A 149 -4.83 -17.52 -17.16
C ALA A 149 -3.79 -18.35 -16.39
N SER A 150 -2.54 -17.87 -16.30
CA SER A 150 -1.45 -18.53 -15.56
C SER A 150 -1.37 -18.09 -14.09
N GLY A 151 -2.19 -17.12 -13.67
CA GLY A 151 -2.10 -16.52 -12.34
C GLY A 151 -1.12 -15.35 -12.25
N ARG A 152 -0.44 -14.99 -13.35
CA ARG A 152 0.48 -13.85 -13.42
C ARG A 152 -0.29 -12.54 -13.40
N ALA A 153 0.12 -11.60 -12.53
CA ALA A 153 -0.40 -10.24 -12.51
C ALA A 153 -0.08 -9.52 -13.83
N ALA A 154 -1.07 -9.34 -14.69
CA ALA A 154 -0.87 -9.02 -16.10
C ALA A 154 -1.67 -7.80 -16.58
N GLY A 155 -2.54 -7.23 -15.75
CA GLY A 155 -3.32 -6.07 -16.15
C GLY A 155 -3.86 -5.28 -14.98
N VAL A 156 -4.31 -4.06 -15.27
CA VAL A 156 -4.91 -3.15 -14.30
C VAL A 156 -6.27 -2.74 -14.83
N ALA A 157 -7.25 -2.71 -13.93
CA ALA A 157 -8.59 -2.28 -14.27
C ALA A 157 -9.23 -1.50 -13.11
N LEU A 158 -10.23 -0.69 -13.46
CA LEU A 158 -11.08 0.01 -12.52
C LEU A 158 -12.49 -0.56 -12.57
N CYS A 159 -13.14 -0.60 -11.42
CA CYS A 159 -14.58 -0.81 -11.35
C CYS A 159 -15.24 0.28 -10.50
N ASP A 160 -16.50 0.56 -10.81
CA ASP A 160 -17.36 1.35 -9.94
C ASP A 160 -17.87 0.45 -8.78
N PRO A 161 -17.47 0.73 -7.52
CA PRO A 161 -17.85 -0.07 -6.37
C PRO A 161 -19.30 0.12 -5.93
N ASP A 162 -20.04 1.07 -6.52
CA ASP A 162 -21.45 1.32 -6.18
C ASP A 162 -22.40 0.85 -7.30
N ALA A 163 -21.91 0.64 -8.53
CA ALA A 163 -22.71 0.12 -9.63
C ALA A 163 -23.37 -1.25 -9.32
N THR A 164 -24.65 -1.39 -9.70
CA THR A 164 -25.42 -2.64 -9.58
C THR A 164 -24.84 -3.74 -10.45
N GLU A 165 -24.43 -3.38 -11.67
CA GLU A 165 -23.62 -4.22 -12.56
C GLU A 165 -22.25 -3.57 -12.67
N ALA A 166 -21.25 -4.19 -12.04
CA ALA A 166 -19.88 -3.69 -12.09
C ALA A 166 -19.36 -3.80 -13.53
N VAL A 167 -19.23 -2.65 -14.19
CA VAL A 167 -18.53 -2.55 -15.48
C VAL A 167 -17.05 -2.39 -15.20
N LEU A 168 -16.25 -3.23 -15.85
CA LEU A 168 -14.80 -3.21 -15.74
C LEU A 168 -14.21 -2.31 -16.83
N THR A 169 -13.55 -1.23 -16.44
CA THR A 169 -12.72 -0.45 -17.36
C THR A 169 -11.28 -0.93 -17.27
N ARG A 170 -10.80 -1.60 -18.31
CA ARG A 170 -9.39 -1.99 -18.39
C ARG A 170 -8.52 -0.76 -18.64
N ILE A 171 -7.49 -0.59 -17.82
CA ILE A 171 -6.51 0.49 -17.91
C ILE A 171 -5.33 0.03 -18.75
N CYS A 172 -4.79 -1.15 -18.45
CA CYS A 172 -3.73 -1.75 -19.25
C CYS A 172 -3.69 -3.28 -19.19
N GLN A 173 -3.00 -3.88 -20.17
CA GLN A 173 -2.71 -5.31 -20.25
C GLN A 173 -1.29 -5.54 -20.75
N GLU A 174 -0.47 -6.23 -19.97
CA GLU A 174 0.91 -6.60 -20.30
C GLU A 174 0.96 -7.95 -21.05
N PRO A 175 1.36 -7.92 -22.35
CA PRO A 175 1.46 -9.12 -23.16
C PRO A 175 2.70 -9.97 -22.84
N ASP A 176 3.80 -9.39 -22.33
CA ASP A 176 5.04 -10.13 -22.08
C ASP A 176 4.90 -11.01 -20.82
N PRO A 177 4.97 -12.37 -20.93
CA PRO A 177 4.84 -13.26 -19.79
C PRO A 177 5.98 -13.15 -18.77
N ALA A 178 7.11 -12.51 -19.12
CA ALA A 178 8.22 -12.27 -18.20
C ALA A 178 8.07 -10.98 -17.37
N VAL A 179 7.03 -10.18 -17.63
CA VAL A 179 6.77 -8.91 -16.96
C VAL A 179 5.50 -9.02 -16.12
N PHE A 180 5.52 -8.53 -14.90
CA PHE A 180 4.36 -8.42 -14.02
C PHE A 180 3.87 -6.97 -14.01
N VAL A 181 2.57 -6.77 -13.85
CA VAL A 181 2.00 -5.45 -13.60
C VAL A 181 1.44 -5.41 -12.20
N HIS A 182 1.72 -4.33 -11.48
CA HIS A 182 1.13 -4.07 -10.17
C HIS A 182 0.63 -2.63 -10.11
N ALA A 183 -0.58 -2.44 -9.57
CA ALA A 183 -1.11 -1.13 -9.24
C ALA A 183 -1.26 -0.99 -7.73
N ALA A 184 -0.79 0.14 -7.19
CA ALA A 184 -0.92 0.51 -5.80
C ALA A 184 -1.35 1.97 -5.67
N ARG A 185 -2.15 2.30 -4.65
CA ARG A 185 -2.42 3.70 -4.30
C ARG A 185 -1.24 4.26 -3.51
N SER A 186 -0.87 5.52 -3.75
CA SER A 186 0.09 6.24 -2.89
C SER A 186 -0.43 6.34 -1.45
N ARG A 187 0.49 6.50 -0.49
CA ARG A 187 0.11 6.56 0.93
C ARG A 187 -0.75 7.77 1.27
N ASP A 188 -0.44 8.93 0.67
CA ASP A 188 -1.25 10.15 0.79
C ASP A 188 -2.64 10.02 0.13
N GLY A 189 -2.85 8.93 -0.63
CA GLY A 189 -4.10 8.60 -1.30
C GLY A 189 -4.38 9.38 -2.57
N SER A 190 -3.46 10.25 -3.01
CA SER A 190 -3.67 11.22 -4.08
C SER A 190 -3.36 10.69 -5.49
N ALA A 191 -2.61 9.59 -5.58
CA ALA A 191 -2.17 9.02 -6.84
C ALA A 191 -2.32 7.50 -6.88
N LEU A 192 -2.36 6.97 -8.10
CA LEU A 192 -2.18 5.56 -8.39
C LEU A 192 -0.82 5.38 -9.09
N VAL A 193 -0.04 4.43 -8.57
CA VAL A 193 1.25 4.01 -9.12
C VAL A 193 1.04 2.67 -9.83
N VAL A 194 1.36 2.62 -11.12
CA VAL A 194 1.36 1.39 -11.92
C VAL A 194 2.79 1.04 -12.28
N SER A 195 3.24 -0.12 -11.82
CA SER A 195 4.60 -0.62 -12.04
C SER A 195 4.56 -1.82 -12.98
N ARG A 196 5.41 -1.79 -14.01
CA ARG A 196 5.76 -2.96 -14.83
C ARG A 196 7.08 -3.50 -14.30
N LEU A 197 7.13 -4.78 -13.97
CA LEU A 197 8.21 -5.39 -13.20
C LEU A 197 8.73 -6.63 -13.94
N GLY A 198 9.96 -6.56 -14.42
CA GLY A 198 10.75 -7.71 -14.86
C GLY A 198 11.71 -8.17 -13.77
N LYS A 199 12.44 -9.26 -14.03
CA LYS A 199 13.35 -9.86 -13.03
C LYS A 199 14.44 -8.91 -12.49
N ALA A 200 14.87 -7.94 -13.30
CA ALA A 200 15.93 -6.97 -12.96
C ALA A 200 15.69 -5.63 -13.66
N SER A 201 14.43 -5.30 -13.94
CA SER A 201 14.04 -4.11 -14.67
C SER A 201 12.65 -3.68 -14.21
N SER A 202 12.40 -2.39 -14.13
CA SER A 202 11.07 -1.86 -13.84
C SER A 202 10.80 -0.61 -14.66
N GLU A 203 9.51 -0.35 -14.90
CA GLU A 203 9.00 0.92 -15.39
C GLU A 203 7.86 1.35 -14.49
N VAL A 204 7.85 2.63 -14.10
CA VAL A 204 6.88 3.15 -13.13
C VAL A 204 6.10 4.31 -13.72
N TRP A 205 4.79 4.23 -13.60
CA TRP A 205 3.81 5.21 -14.07
C TRP A 205 2.98 5.74 -12.92
N ILE A 206 2.66 7.03 -12.95
CA ILE A 206 1.90 7.70 -11.89
C ILE A 206 0.79 8.53 -12.54
N GLY A 207 -0.41 8.47 -11.97
CA GLY A 207 -1.48 9.42 -12.29
C GLY A 207 -2.27 9.79 -11.05
N GLY A 208 -2.84 11.00 -11.02
CA GLY A 208 -3.72 11.43 -9.93
C GLY A 208 -5.01 10.62 -9.93
N THR A 209 -5.51 10.22 -8.75
CA THR A 209 -6.69 9.35 -8.64
C THR A 209 -7.94 9.96 -9.29
N ASP A 210 -8.15 11.27 -9.10
CA ASP A 210 -9.29 12.00 -9.64
C ASP A 210 -9.26 12.02 -11.17
N GLU A 211 -8.09 12.28 -11.74
CA GLU A 211 -7.91 12.35 -13.19
C GLU A 211 -8.07 10.97 -13.83
N ILE A 212 -7.47 9.94 -13.23
CA ILE A 212 -7.63 8.56 -13.68
C ILE A 212 -9.10 8.14 -13.65
N ALA A 213 -9.81 8.40 -12.55
CA ALA A 213 -11.22 8.06 -12.42
C ALA A 213 -12.09 8.79 -13.47
N ARG A 214 -11.75 10.04 -13.80
CA ARG A 214 -12.40 10.82 -14.85
C ARG A 214 -12.10 10.26 -16.24
N GLN A 215 -10.83 10.03 -16.57
CA GLN A 215 -10.42 9.58 -17.90
C GLN A 215 -10.90 8.15 -18.20
N ALA A 216 -10.89 7.26 -17.22
CA ALA A 216 -11.39 5.89 -17.37
C ALA A 216 -12.89 5.82 -17.71
N LYS A 217 -13.67 6.84 -17.36
CA LYS A 217 -15.10 6.94 -17.76
C LYS A 217 -15.27 7.49 -19.18
N LEU A 218 -14.32 8.29 -19.64
CA LEU A 218 -14.39 8.97 -20.93
C LEU A 218 -13.73 8.20 -22.07
N ARG A 219 -12.74 7.35 -21.74
CA ARG A 219 -11.87 6.70 -22.70
C ARG A 219 -11.79 5.21 -22.42
N ILE A 220 -11.90 4.43 -23.49
CA ILE A 220 -11.60 3.01 -23.49
C ILE A 220 -10.23 2.87 -24.15
N PRO A 221 -9.19 2.42 -23.42
CA PRO A 221 -7.86 2.21 -24.02
C PRO A 221 -7.93 1.19 -25.15
N ASN A 222 -7.22 1.45 -26.25
CA ASN A 222 -7.00 0.43 -27.26
C ASN A 222 -6.02 -0.61 -26.71
N LEU A 223 -6.52 -1.79 -26.35
CA LEU A 223 -5.70 -2.85 -25.75
C LEU A 223 -4.72 -3.50 -26.74
N GLU A 224 -4.81 -3.17 -28.03
CA GLU A 224 -3.81 -3.57 -29.04
C GLU A 224 -2.59 -2.62 -29.08
N SER A 225 -2.70 -1.44 -28.47
CA SER A 225 -1.59 -0.47 -28.35
C SER A 225 -0.60 -0.90 -27.27
N SER A 226 0.59 -0.27 -27.24
CA SER A 226 1.58 -0.56 -26.19
C SER A 226 1.06 -0.20 -24.79
N VAL A 227 1.55 -0.88 -23.74
CA VAL A 227 1.15 -0.61 -22.35
C VAL A 227 1.32 0.87 -21.99
N GLY A 228 2.39 1.51 -22.45
CA GLY A 228 2.61 2.94 -22.22
C GLY A 228 1.59 3.85 -22.90
N GLU A 229 1.12 3.51 -24.11
CA GLU A 229 0.04 4.25 -24.78
C GLU A 229 -1.30 4.07 -24.06
N GLN A 230 -1.60 2.85 -23.59
CA GLN A 230 -2.79 2.55 -22.80
C GLN A 230 -2.80 3.40 -21.51
N LEU A 231 -1.69 3.43 -20.78
CA LEU A 231 -1.54 4.22 -19.55
C LEU A 231 -1.64 5.73 -19.82
N ARG A 232 -0.97 6.26 -20.85
CA ARG A 232 -1.09 7.68 -21.21
C ARG A 232 -2.52 8.08 -21.57
N ALA A 233 -3.26 7.21 -22.26
CA ALA A 233 -4.66 7.48 -22.62
C ALA A 233 -5.55 7.68 -21.38
N CYS A 234 -5.19 7.04 -20.26
CA CYS A 234 -5.86 7.13 -18.96
C CYS A 234 -5.29 8.23 -18.03
N GLY A 235 -4.38 9.09 -18.50
CA GLY A 235 -3.84 10.20 -17.72
C GLY A 235 -2.66 9.85 -16.82
N PHE A 236 -1.95 8.75 -17.10
CA PHE A 236 -0.70 8.43 -16.43
C PHE A 236 0.50 9.09 -17.11
N SER A 237 1.48 9.47 -16.31
CA SER A 237 2.80 9.92 -16.73
C SER A 237 3.87 8.94 -16.28
N VAL A 238 4.89 8.75 -17.11
CA VAL A 238 6.03 7.89 -16.76
C VAL A 238 6.96 8.63 -15.79
N LEU A 239 7.26 8.00 -14.65
CA LEU A 239 8.23 8.50 -13.67
C LEU A 239 9.64 7.99 -13.98
N VAL A 240 9.76 6.68 -14.23
CA VAL A 240 11.02 6.05 -14.67
C VAL A 240 10.69 5.14 -15.85
N PRO A 241 11.25 5.38 -17.05
CA PRO A 241 11.01 4.55 -18.22
C PRO A 241 11.69 3.19 -18.09
N TRP A 242 11.21 2.20 -18.84
CA TRP A 242 11.82 0.88 -18.84
C TRP A 242 13.29 0.92 -19.28
N GLN A 243 14.20 0.51 -18.39
CA GLN A 243 15.61 0.35 -18.67
C GLN A 243 16.11 -0.99 -18.11
N ARG A 244 16.91 -1.71 -18.90
CA ARG A 244 17.48 -2.99 -18.47
C ARG A 244 18.42 -2.79 -17.28
N GLY A 245 18.23 -3.56 -16.21
CA GLY A 245 19.04 -3.44 -14.99
C GLY A 245 18.61 -2.30 -14.07
N CYS A 246 17.56 -1.56 -14.45
CA CYS A 246 17.03 -0.45 -13.65
C CYS A 246 15.84 -0.95 -12.82
N GLU A 247 15.98 -0.94 -11.51
CA GLU A 247 14.94 -1.25 -10.55
C GLU A 247 14.45 0.03 -9.89
N THR A 248 13.16 0.13 -9.60
CA THR A 248 12.52 1.34 -9.11
C THR A 248 11.29 1.01 -8.29
N TYR A 249 11.23 1.60 -7.10
CA TYR A 249 10.05 1.69 -6.26
C TYR A 249 9.64 3.15 -6.18
N ALA A 250 8.34 3.44 -6.17
CA ALA A 250 7.85 4.80 -6.10
C ALA A 250 6.69 4.94 -5.15
N ASP A 251 6.58 6.13 -4.58
CA ASP A 251 5.44 6.58 -3.78
C ASP A 251 5.20 8.06 -4.08
N VAL A 252 4.02 8.56 -3.68
CA VAL A 252 3.64 9.96 -3.88
C VAL A 252 3.25 10.56 -2.55
N ALA A 253 3.77 11.76 -2.32
CA ALA A 253 3.33 12.67 -1.29
C ALA A 253 3.25 14.05 -1.92
N GLN A 254 2.04 14.48 -2.27
CA GLN A 254 1.86 15.70 -3.04
C GLN A 254 2.56 16.91 -2.40
N PRO A 255 3.21 17.77 -3.21
CA PRO A 255 3.17 17.81 -4.68
C PRO A 255 4.23 16.95 -5.39
N TRP A 256 4.90 16.03 -4.68
CA TRP A 256 6.07 15.31 -5.17
C TRP A 256 5.80 13.81 -5.39
N ALA A 257 6.43 13.26 -6.43
CA ALA A 257 6.63 11.82 -6.59
C ALA A 257 8.07 11.49 -6.20
N TYR A 258 8.24 10.42 -5.41
CA TYR A 258 9.54 9.94 -4.95
C TYR A 258 9.86 8.59 -5.59
N ALA A 259 11.13 8.35 -5.88
CA ALA A 259 11.63 7.12 -6.46
C ALA A 259 12.85 6.63 -5.68
N LEU A 260 12.80 5.40 -5.17
CA LEU A 260 14.00 4.65 -4.81
C LEU A 260 14.42 3.88 -6.06
N SER A 261 15.53 4.26 -6.68
CA SER A 261 15.89 3.79 -8.02
C SER A 261 17.41 3.76 -8.25
N ASN A 262 17.88 2.90 -9.15
CA ASN A 262 19.24 2.93 -9.69
C ASN A 262 19.28 3.41 -11.16
N TRP A 263 18.27 4.18 -11.60
CA TRP A 263 18.13 4.60 -13.01
C TRP A 263 19.32 5.37 -13.60
N GLU A 264 20.02 6.19 -12.81
CA GLU A 264 21.22 6.90 -13.29
C GLU A 264 22.35 5.92 -13.68
N ARG A 265 22.42 4.78 -12.99
CA ARG A 265 23.48 3.76 -13.15
C ARG A 265 22.90 2.37 -12.90
N ALA A 266 22.27 1.81 -13.93
CA ALA A 266 21.63 0.50 -13.88
C ALA A 266 22.59 -0.58 -13.37
N GLY A 267 22.16 -1.35 -12.36
CA GLY A 267 22.96 -2.37 -11.69
C GLY A 267 23.86 -1.86 -10.55
N GLU A 268 23.86 -0.56 -10.25
CA GLU A 268 24.48 0.01 -9.04
C GLU A 268 23.47 0.16 -7.89
N GLY A 269 23.94 0.70 -6.76
CA GLY A 269 23.13 0.93 -5.56
C GLY A 269 22.00 1.93 -5.75
N MET A 270 20.90 1.70 -5.04
CA MET A 270 19.69 2.52 -5.12
C MET A 270 19.93 3.91 -4.50
N CYS A 271 19.39 4.94 -5.14
CA CYS A 271 19.35 6.32 -4.66
C CYS A 271 17.90 6.79 -4.56
N VAL A 272 17.66 7.85 -3.79
CA VAL A 272 16.33 8.49 -3.69
C VAL A 272 16.30 9.70 -4.60
N TYR A 273 15.26 9.78 -5.42
CA TYR A 273 14.98 10.90 -6.31
C TYR A 273 13.58 11.46 -6.03
N ARG A 274 13.35 12.71 -6.41
CA ARG A 274 12.02 13.31 -6.46
C ARG A 274 11.77 14.05 -7.76
N THR A 275 10.52 14.14 -8.18
CA THR A 275 10.06 15.04 -9.26
C THR A 275 8.70 15.60 -8.89
N SER A 276 8.36 16.80 -9.38
CA SER A 276 7.01 17.33 -9.13
C SER A 276 5.97 16.58 -9.97
N MET A 277 4.78 16.43 -9.40
CA MET A 277 3.62 15.88 -10.13
C MET A 277 3.24 16.78 -11.33
N GLU A 278 3.47 18.09 -11.22
CA GLU A 278 3.29 19.04 -12.33
C GLU A 278 4.26 18.76 -13.50
N ALA A 279 5.54 18.54 -13.21
CA ALA A 279 6.52 18.22 -14.23
C ALA A 279 6.18 16.90 -14.95
N LEU A 280 5.73 15.89 -14.20
CA LEU A 280 5.23 14.63 -14.77
C LEU A 280 4.02 14.86 -15.67
N ALA A 281 3.06 15.68 -15.25
CA ALA A 281 1.86 15.98 -16.03
C ALA A 281 2.15 16.76 -17.32
N SER A 282 3.29 17.45 -17.42
CA SER A 282 3.69 18.18 -18.63
C SER A 282 3.97 17.29 -19.85
N GLY A 283 4.13 15.98 -19.64
CA GLY A 283 4.47 15.00 -20.69
C GLY A 283 5.92 15.06 -21.17
N ARG A 284 6.74 15.95 -20.59
CA ARG A 284 8.19 15.97 -20.83
C ARG A 284 8.85 14.76 -20.15
N PRO A 285 9.99 14.28 -20.67
CA PRO A 285 10.77 13.27 -19.97
C PRO A 285 11.04 13.70 -18.52
N PRO A 286 10.85 12.80 -17.55
CA PRO A 286 11.10 13.14 -16.16
C PRO A 286 12.56 13.54 -15.98
N GLN A 287 12.78 14.58 -15.18
CA GLN A 287 14.11 14.98 -14.70
C GLN A 287 14.09 14.94 -13.16
N PRO A 288 14.14 13.74 -12.57
CA PRO A 288 14.16 13.58 -11.12
C PRO A 288 15.40 14.27 -10.54
N THR A 289 15.19 15.05 -9.49
CA THR A 289 16.27 15.63 -8.68
C THR A 289 16.69 14.60 -7.64
N LEU A 290 18.00 14.38 -7.51
CA LEU A 290 18.56 13.55 -6.44
C LEU A 290 18.22 14.14 -5.07
N VAL A 291 17.63 13.32 -4.21
CA VAL A 291 17.32 13.64 -2.81
C VAL A 291 18.41 13.09 -1.90
N TYR A 292 18.75 11.81 -2.08
CA TYR A 292 19.74 11.14 -1.25
C TYR A 292 20.50 10.08 -2.04
N ARG A 293 21.83 10.13 -1.94
CA ARG A 293 22.72 9.08 -2.42
C ARG A 293 23.41 8.46 -1.20
N PRO A 294 23.26 7.15 -0.98
CA PRO A 294 23.97 6.49 0.12
C PRO A 294 25.50 6.58 -0.10
N PRO A 295 26.30 6.70 0.98
CA PRO A 295 27.74 6.42 0.94
C PRO A 295 28.04 5.03 0.37
N GLU A 296 29.27 4.79 -0.11
CA GLU A 296 29.66 3.52 -0.75
C GLU A 296 29.45 2.29 0.16
N GLU A 297 29.58 2.47 1.47
CA GLU A 297 29.34 1.44 2.46
C GLU A 297 27.87 1.20 2.79
N GLU A 298 26.92 1.99 2.26
CA GLU A 298 25.49 1.87 2.52
C GLU A 298 24.73 1.42 1.26
N SER A 299 23.74 0.56 1.44
CA SER A 299 22.82 0.12 0.38
C SER A 299 21.38 0.28 0.85
N LEU A 300 20.55 0.93 0.06
CA LEU A 300 19.13 1.11 0.35
C LEU A 300 18.32 -0.07 -0.20
N GLU A 301 17.36 -0.55 0.58
CA GLU A 301 16.54 -1.71 0.26
C GLU A 301 15.05 -1.37 0.14
N ASP A 302 14.54 -0.42 0.95
CA ASP A 302 13.13 -0.03 0.94
C ASP A 302 12.93 1.44 1.35
N ILE A 303 11.75 1.98 1.05
CA ILE A 303 11.35 3.36 1.27
C ILE A 303 9.91 3.47 1.77
N VAL A 304 9.69 4.31 2.78
CA VAL A 304 8.37 4.78 3.20
C VAL A 304 8.37 6.30 3.14
N VAL A 305 7.46 6.88 2.36
CA VAL A 305 7.25 8.32 2.33
C VAL A 305 6.12 8.68 3.30
N THR A 306 6.40 9.60 4.22
CA THR A 306 5.43 10.11 5.20
C THR A 306 5.28 11.61 5.03
N ARG A 307 4.31 12.21 5.72
CA ARG A 307 4.20 13.67 5.82
C ARG A 307 5.43 14.33 6.46
N HIS A 308 6.16 13.58 7.28
CA HIS A 308 7.25 14.08 8.14
C HIS A 308 8.65 13.82 7.56
N GLY A 309 8.73 13.15 6.41
CA GLY A 309 9.99 12.85 5.73
C GLY A 309 9.98 11.48 5.05
N ILE A 310 11.16 11.11 4.56
CA ILE A 310 11.39 9.86 3.86
C ILE A 310 12.13 8.92 4.79
N VAL A 311 11.51 7.81 5.18
CA VAL A 311 12.15 6.76 5.97
C VAL A 311 12.73 5.72 5.03
N LEU A 312 14.00 5.40 5.23
CA LEU A 312 14.77 4.46 4.42
C LEU A 312 15.26 3.33 5.32
N CYS A 313 15.14 2.10 4.84
CA CYS A 313 15.86 0.97 5.43
C CYS A 313 16.85 0.37 4.43
N GLY A 314 17.89 -0.27 4.97
CA GLY A 314 18.90 -0.89 4.15
C GLY A 314 20.00 -1.53 4.98
N ARG A 315 21.22 -1.54 4.43
CA ARG A 315 22.39 -2.12 5.09
C ARG A 315 23.61 -1.23 5.02
N ARG A 316 24.40 -1.28 6.09
CA ARG A 316 25.76 -0.74 6.16
C ARG A 316 26.77 -1.90 6.15
N ARG A 317 27.81 -1.76 5.32
CA ARG A 317 28.87 -2.76 5.06
C ARG A 317 28.29 -4.14 4.74
N ALA A 318 27.23 -4.16 3.92
CA ALA A 318 26.49 -5.34 3.45
C ALA A 318 25.75 -6.19 4.51
N VAL A 319 25.97 -5.98 5.81
CA VAL A 319 25.42 -6.87 6.86
C VAL A 319 24.75 -6.17 8.03
N THR A 320 25.11 -4.93 8.34
CA THR A 320 24.53 -4.24 9.50
C THR A 320 23.22 -3.58 9.06
N PRO A 321 22.07 -3.87 9.67
CA PRO A 321 20.83 -3.19 9.31
C PRO A 321 20.97 -1.68 9.60
N MET A 322 20.40 -0.86 8.73
CA MET A 322 20.30 0.57 8.95
C MET A 322 18.86 1.04 8.74
N LEU A 323 18.51 2.05 9.51
CA LEU A 323 17.29 2.82 9.39
C LEU A 323 17.70 4.29 9.46
N CYS A 324 17.23 5.10 8.53
CA CYS A 324 17.45 6.54 8.58
C CYS A 324 16.24 7.29 8.07
N VAL A 325 16.17 8.57 8.43
CA VAL A 325 15.20 9.52 7.89
C VAL A 325 15.94 10.57 7.10
N VAL A 326 15.37 10.92 5.96
CA VAL A 326 15.83 12.01 5.11
C VAL A 326 14.73 13.08 5.08
N LYS A 327 15.07 14.28 5.55
CA LYS A 327 14.17 15.45 5.64
C LYS A 327 14.71 16.63 4.85
N GLU A 328 13.82 17.48 4.37
CA GLU A 328 14.20 18.78 3.81
C GLU A 328 14.69 19.68 4.93
N ASN A 329 15.76 20.42 4.69
CA ASN A 329 16.29 21.38 5.65
C ASN A 329 15.42 22.64 5.66
N GLU A 330 14.67 22.87 6.73
CA GLU A 330 13.76 24.01 6.85
C GLU A 330 14.46 25.37 6.85
N ARG A 331 15.80 25.42 7.01
CA ARG A 331 16.57 26.67 6.98
C ARG A 331 16.60 27.37 5.61
N ASP A 332 16.18 26.71 4.54
CA ASP A 332 16.15 27.27 3.18
C ASP A 332 14.88 28.12 2.89
N GLY A 333 14.05 28.41 3.90
CA GLY A 333 12.76 29.11 3.80
C GLY A 333 12.76 30.60 3.40
N GLU A 334 13.87 31.20 2.97
CA GLU A 334 13.90 32.64 2.62
C GLU A 334 14.27 32.98 1.17
N SER A 335 14.56 32.01 0.29
CA SER A 335 14.83 32.35 -1.12
C SER A 335 14.44 31.23 -2.11
N PRO A 336 13.56 31.48 -3.10
CA PRO A 336 13.04 30.47 -4.04
C PRO A 336 14.05 29.99 -5.10
N THR A 337 15.35 30.21 -4.87
CA THR A 337 16.43 29.88 -5.80
C THR A 337 17.53 29.02 -5.16
N SER A 338 17.45 28.67 -3.87
CA SER A 338 18.44 27.82 -3.22
C SER A 338 18.15 26.33 -3.46
N THR A 339 19.22 25.58 -3.67
CA THR A 339 19.24 24.13 -3.79
C THR A 339 18.71 23.56 -2.48
N THR A 340 17.50 22.97 -2.47
CA THR A 340 16.95 22.32 -1.26
C THR A 340 17.99 21.37 -0.68
N THR A 341 18.48 21.68 0.51
CA THR A 341 19.41 20.80 1.21
C THR A 341 18.63 19.73 1.96
N TRP A 342 19.10 18.48 1.90
CA TRP A 342 18.48 17.33 2.55
C TRP A 342 19.37 16.84 3.68
N VAL A 343 18.79 16.59 4.84
CA VAL A 343 19.51 16.11 6.02
C VAL A 343 19.12 14.66 6.26
N LYS A 344 20.14 13.80 6.30
CA LYS A 344 20.01 12.41 6.74
C LYS A 344 20.21 12.36 8.26
N GLN A 345 19.35 11.62 8.92
CA GLN A 345 19.41 11.33 10.35
C GLN A 345 19.33 9.82 10.55
N ASP A 346 20.36 9.24 11.17
CA ASP A 346 20.38 7.81 11.48
C ASP A 346 19.47 7.52 12.68
N VAL A 347 18.65 6.48 12.56
CA VAL A 347 17.81 6.01 13.66
C VAL A 347 18.56 4.93 14.43
N PRO A 348 18.81 5.09 15.75
CA PRO A 348 19.54 4.11 16.52
C PRO A 348 18.75 2.81 16.63
N LEU A 349 19.32 1.73 16.09
CA LEU A 349 18.75 0.39 16.24
C LEU A 349 19.30 -0.28 17.50
N PRO A 350 18.50 -1.09 18.21
CA PRO A 350 18.99 -1.90 19.32
C PRO A 350 20.18 -2.79 18.90
N PRO A 351 21.23 -2.94 19.73
CA PRO A 351 22.42 -3.71 19.35
C PRO A 351 22.18 -5.18 19.00
N TRP A 352 21.05 -5.75 19.41
CA TRP A 352 20.65 -7.13 19.10
C TRP A 352 20.02 -7.28 17.71
N ALA A 353 19.55 -6.20 17.09
CA ALA A 353 18.86 -6.24 15.81
C ALA A 353 19.86 -6.52 14.68
N LEU A 354 19.70 -7.67 14.02
CA LEU A 354 20.52 -8.07 12.87
C LEU A 354 19.75 -7.98 11.55
N HIS A 355 18.43 -7.76 11.63
CA HIS A 355 17.56 -7.47 10.50
C HIS A 355 16.59 -6.37 10.88
N ALA A 356 16.36 -5.44 9.96
CA ALA A 356 15.36 -4.40 10.06
C ALA A 356 14.61 -4.31 8.73
N SER A 357 13.29 -4.21 8.78
CA SER A 357 12.45 -3.96 7.62
C SER A 357 11.30 -3.01 7.98
N LEU A 358 10.83 -2.26 7.00
CA LEU A 358 9.69 -1.37 7.20
C LEU A 358 8.42 -2.22 7.39
N GLY A 359 7.66 -1.90 8.43
CA GLY A 359 6.40 -2.57 8.72
C GLY A 359 5.24 -2.07 7.85
N VAL A 360 4.02 -2.37 8.29
CA VAL A 360 2.83 -1.72 7.73
C VAL A 360 2.85 -0.27 8.22
N ASN A 361 2.79 0.67 7.27
CA ASN A 361 2.84 2.10 7.51
C ASN A 361 1.78 2.77 6.63
N ALA A 362 0.51 2.51 6.94
CA ALA A 362 -0.61 2.88 6.08
C ALA A 362 -1.06 4.34 6.28
N ASP A 363 -0.77 4.92 7.45
CA ASP A 363 -1.17 6.28 7.80
C ASP A 363 -0.10 7.29 7.40
N PHE A 364 -0.31 7.96 6.26
CA PHE A 364 0.60 8.99 5.76
C PHE A 364 0.82 10.16 6.74
N GLU A 365 -0.20 10.47 7.56
CA GLU A 365 -0.18 11.60 8.49
C GLU A 365 0.52 11.26 9.81
N SER A 366 0.76 9.97 10.08
CA SER A 366 1.39 9.52 11.32
C SER A 366 2.86 9.94 11.37
N SER A 367 3.29 10.51 12.49
CA SER A 367 4.71 10.67 12.81
C SER A 367 5.35 9.33 13.20
N LEU A 368 4.56 8.36 13.65
CA LEU A 368 5.04 7.02 13.97
C LEU A 368 5.21 6.19 12.71
N VAL A 369 6.40 5.63 12.54
CA VAL A 369 6.73 4.63 11.53
C VAL A 369 7.05 3.31 12.21
N ARG A 370 6.31 2.27 11.81
CA ARG A 370 6.50 0.91 12.25
C ARG A 370 7.65 0.25 11.53
N VAL A 371 8.52 -0.38 12.31
CA VAL A 371 9.70 -1.13 11.87
C VAL A 371 9.65 -2.52 12.51
N LYS A 372 10.04 -3.52 11.75
CA LYS A 372 10.18 -4.90 12.23
C LYS A 372 11.65 -5.20 12.44
N LEU A 373 11.99 -5.63 13.65
CA LEU A 373 13.34 -5.95 14.06
C LEU A 373 13.43 -7.42 14.43
N SER A 374 14.48 -8.10 14.01
CA SER A 374 14.71 -9.52 14.36
C SER A 374 16.19 -9.89 14.39
N SER A 375 16.49 -11.04 15.00
CA SER A 375 17.79 -11.70 14.91
C SER A 375 17.61 -13.23 14.99
N PRO A 376 18.64 -14.04 14.72
CA PRO A 376 18.56 -15.49 14.96
C PRO A 376 18.29 -15.86 16.42
N ALA A 377 18.57 -14.97 17.38
CA ALA A 377 18.38 -15.19 18.82
C ALA A 377 17.07 -14.58 19.37
N GLU A 378 16.47 -13.63 18.65
CA GLU A 378 15.30 -12.86 19.10
C GLU A 378 14.20 -12.92 18.03
N LEU A 379 12.99 -13.31 18.45
CA LEU A 379 11.82 -13.32 17.56
C LEU A 379 11.56 -11.92 16.98
N GLU A 380 10.89 -11.87 15.83
CA GLU A 380 10.48 -10.60 15.21
C GLU A 380 9.63 -9.78 16.17
N GLN A 381 10.01 -8.52 16.37
CA GLN A 381 9.30 -7.53 17.16
C GLN A 381 8.94 -6.32 16.29
N ALA A 382 7.73 -5.80 16.47
CA ALA A 382 7.30 -4.54 15.86
C ALA A 382 7.60 -3.38 16.81
N TRP A 383 8.23 -2.34 16.27
CA TRP A 383 8.63 -1.12 16.98
C TRP A 383 8.03 0.07 16.24
N ASP A 384 7.39 0.99 16.97
CA ASP A 384 6.90 2.25 16.42
C ASP A 384 7.91 3.34 16.79
N TRP A 385 8.49 3.98 15.78
CA TRP A 385 9.49 5.04 15.95
C TRP A 385 8.91 6.38 15.48
N ASP A 386 9.07 7.42 16.29
CA ASP A 386 8.54 8.75 15.99
C ASP A 386 9.53 9.54 15.13
N VAL A 387 9.11 9.81 13.89
CA VAL A 387 9.88 10.54 12.89
C VAL A 387 10.14 11.99 13.29
N GLU A 388 9.32 12.59 14.16
CA GLU A 388 9.51 13.98 14.60
C GLU A 388 10.45 14.11 15.80
N LEU A 389 10.58 13.08 16.63
CA LEU A 389 11.38 13.12 17.85
C LEU A 389 12.86 12.87 17.54
N GLU A 390 13.58 13.94 17.15
CA GLU A 390 15.03 14.16 17.39
C GLU A 390 15.49 15.50 16.78
#